data_AF-A0A2E9Z5C7-F1
#
_entry.id   AF-A0A2E9Z5C7-F1
#
_cell.length_a   1.000
_cell.length_b   1.000
_cell.length_c   1.000
_cell.angle_alpha   90.00
_cell.angle_beta   90.00
_cell.angle_gamma   90.00
#
_symmetry.space_group_name_H-M   'P 1'
#
loop_
_entity.id
_entity.type
_entity.pdbx_description
1 polymer ?
#
loop_
_entity_poly.entity_id
_entity_poly.type
_entity_poly.pdbx_seq_one_letter_code
_entity_poly.pdbx_strand_id
1 'polypeptide(L)'
;MSTQQPSNEIIAKIMLDEANLTFCETAERKDTSGERNLDGSAWDEGKMDGEFDEEDYQRILELQLKAVCICDEKPELEERTAGMFQGVTEENAAEIIEQIKQQPDILELARIAVTIFILRFPSVQSFVNKGHPLVLATDEYMLENSNAQNWHDYSFIADEFGWK
;
A
#
# COMPACT_ATOMS: atom_id res chain seq x y z
N MET A 1 -8.31 -13.69 19.25
CA MET A 1 -9.05 -12.42 19.17
C MET A 1 -10.02 -12.53 18.01
N SER A 2 -11.24 -12.00 18.11
CA SER A 2 -12.18 -11.99 16.97
C SER A 2 -11.68 -10.99 15.94
N THR A 3 -11.64 -11.38 14.66
CA THR A 3 -11.34 -10.44 13.57
C THR A 3 -12.45 -9.42 13.49
N GLN A 4 -12.12 -8.13 13.62
CA GLN A 4 -13.08 -7.05 13.47
C GLN A 4 -13.01 -6.53 12.04
N GLN A 5 -14.16 -6.13 11.50
CA GLN A 5 -14.18 -5.39 10.23
C GLN A 5 -13.56 -4.01 10.49
N PRO A 6 -12.66 -3.51 9.62
CA PRO A 6 -12.09 -2.18 9.79
C PRO A 6 -13.18 -1.11 9.71
N SER A 7 -13.02 -0.04 10.50
CA SER A 7 -13.89 1.13 10.36
C SER A 7 -13.59 1.87 9.05
N ASN A 8 -14.49 2.73 8.60
CA ASN A 8 -14.25 3.57 7.42
C ASN A 8 -13.00 4.45 7.60
N GLU A 9 -12.71 4.89 8.83
CA GLU A 9 -11.51 5.67 9.13
C GLU A 9 -10.24 4.87 8.81
N ILE A 10 -10.20 3.61 9.23
CA ILE A 10 -9.08 2.69 8.99
C ILE A 10 -8.92 2.45 7.49
N ILE A 11 -10.03 2.19 6.79
CA ILE A 11 -10.02 1.99 5.33
C ILE A 11 -9.46 3.21 4.62
N ALA A 12 -9.96 4.41 4.93
CA ALA A 12 -9.51 5.66 4.32
C ALA A 12 -8.02 5.93 4.60
N LYS A 13 -7.58 5.72 5.84
CA LYS A 13 -6.18 5.88 6.25
C LYS A 13 -5.27 4.91 5.50
N ILE A 14 -5.59 3.62 5.46
CA ILE A 14 -4.80 2.63 4.72
C ILE A 14 -4.71 3.02 3.24
N MET A 15 -5.82 3.34 2.58
CA MET A 15 -5.80 3.69 1.17
C MET A 15 -4.92 4.91 0.85
N LEU A 16 -4.94 5.93 1.71
CA LEU A 16 -4.16 7.16 1.51
C LEU A 16 -2.70 7.01 1.93
N ASP A 17 -2.43 6.30 3.03
CA ASP A 17 -1.07 6.00 3.50
C ASP A 17 -0.32 5.14 2.48
N GLU A 18 -0.96 4.08 2.00
CA GLU A 18 -0.38 3.20 0.98
C GLU A 18 -0.15 3.95 -0.34
N ALA A 19 -1.03 4.87 -0.72
CA ALA A 19 -0.78 5.76 -1.85
C ALA A 19 0.44 6.68 -1.60
N ASN A 20 0.62 7.22 -0.40
CA ASN A 20 1.82 8.02 -0.04
C ASN A 20 3.10 7.15 -0.07
N LEU A 21 3.03 5.92 0.44
CA LEU A 21 4.18 5.01 0.46
C LEU A 21 4.70 4.72 -0.95
N THR A 22 3.83 4.66 -1.97
CA THR A 22 4.29 4.50 -3.37
C THR A 22 5.18 5.65 -3.84
N PHE A 23 4.99 6.88 -3.35
CA PHE A 23 5.88 8.02 -3.64
C PHE A 23 7.23 7.85 -2.93
N CYS A 24 7.22 7.42 -1.68
CA CYS A 24 8.44 7.11 -0.92
C CYS A 24 9.26 6.02 -1.61
N GLU A 25 8.64 4.90 -2.00
CA GLU A 25 9.32 3.80 -2.69
C GLU A 25 9.84 4.21 -4.07
N THR A 26 9.11 5.09 -4.77
CA THR A 26 9.56 5.67 -6.05
C THR A 26 10.88 6.44 -5.91
N ALA A 27 11.09 7.13 -4.79
CA ALA A 27 12.33 7.86 -4.53
C ALA A 27 13.54 6.94 -4.28
N GLU A 28 13.32 5.69 -3.88
CA GLU A 28 14.38 4.70 -3.63
C GLU A 28 14.82 3.95 -4.89
N ARG A 29 14.16 4.17 -6.03
CA ARG A 29 14.46 3.50 -7.29
C ARG A 29 15.84 3.88 -7.82
N LYS A 30 16.45 2.92 -8.54
CA LYS A 30 17.78 3.06 -9.14
C LYS A 30 17.75 3.67 -10.54
N ASP A 31 16.57 3.70 -11.16
CA ASP A 31 16.33 4.31 -12.47
C ASP A 31 15.77 5.73 -12.34
N THR A 32 15.72 6.45 -13.47
CA THR A 32 15.23 7.83 -13.53
C THR A 32 13.95 7.94 -14.35
N SER A 33 13.22 9.05 -14.16
CA SER A 33 12.03 9.33 -14.95
C SER A 33 12.35 9.37 -16.45
N GLY A 34 11.54 8.67 -17.26
CA GLY A 34 11.79 8.45 -18.69
C GLY A 34 12.61 7.20 -19.02
N GLU A 35 13.26 6.58 -18.04
CA GLU A 35 14.05 5.34 -18.20
C GLU A 35 13.52 4.18 -17.34
N ARG A 36 12.26 4.30 -16.86
CA ARG A 36 11.64 3.37 -15.91
C ARG A 36 11.60 1.93 -16.45
N ASN A 37 12.08 0.99 -15.65
CA ASN A 37 12.12 -0.43 -15.99
C ASN A 37 12.01 -1.31 -14.73
N LEU A 38 11.87 -2.62 -14.89
CA LEU A 38 11.72 -3.53 -13.75
C LEU A 38 12.99 -3.58 -12.86
N ASP A 39 14.18 -3.56 -13.47
CA ASP A 39 15.48 -3.65 -12.78
C ASP A 39 15.78 -2.41 -11.91
N GLY A 40 15.11 -1.29 -12.19
CA GLY A 40 15.21 -0.06 -11.42
C GLY A 40 14.46 -0.10 -10.08
N SER A 41 13.66 -1.14 -9.83
CA SER A 41 12.90 -1.27 -8.58
C SER A 41 13.80 -1.33 -7.34
N ALA A 42 13.33 -0.72 -6.26
CA ALA A 42 13.93 -0.85 -4.92
C ALA A 42 13.52 -2.16 -4.22
N TRP A 43 12.60 -2.92 -4.83
CA TRP A 43 12.28 -4.27 -4.37
C TRP A 43 13.38 -5.25 -4.78
N ASP A 44 13.77 -6.10 -3.82
CA ASP A 44 14.69 -7.21 -4.01
C ASP A 44 14.12 -8.50 -3.42
N GLU A 45 14.75 -9.63 -3.71
CA GLU A 45 14.37 -10.94 -3.19
C GLU A 45 14.38 -10.98 -1.64
N GLY A 46 15.22 -10.15 -1.00
CA GLY A 46 15.31 -10.04 0.45
C GLY A 46 14.02 -9.47 1.08
N LYS A 47 13.29 -8.60 0.37
CA LYS A 47 11.97 -8.13 0.81
C LYS A 47 10.90 -9.23 0.81
N MET A 48 11.15 -10.35 0.11
CA MET A 48 10.28 -11.53 0.03
C MET A 48 10.76 -12.70 0.91
N ASP A 49 11.86 -12.54 1.67
CA ASP A 49 12.49 -13.61 2.44
C ASP A 49 11.53 -14.32 3.41
N GLY A 50 11.76 -15.61 3.63
CA GLY A 50 10.92 -16.51 4.42
C GLY A 50 9.84 -17.26 3.65
N GLU A 51 9.21 -16.65 2.65
CA GLU A 51 8.24 -17.29 1.74
C GLU A 51 8.31 -16.61 0.38
N PHE A 52 9.39 -16.87 -0.36
CA PHE A 52 9.60 -16.34 -1.71
C PHE A 52 8.75 -17.11 -2.72
N ASP A 53 8.00 -16.38 -3.53
CA ASP A 53 7.31 -16.87 -4.71
C ASP A 53 7.70 -15.98 -5.91
N GLU A 54 8.16 -16.62 -6.98
CA GLU A 54 8.66 -15.91 -8.17
C GLU A 54 7.54 -15.19 -8.93
N GLU A 55 6.35 -15.78 -9.00
CA GLU A 55 5.21 -15.19 -9.71
C GLU A 55 4.73 -13.93 -8.97
N ASP A 56 4.59 -14.03 -7.65
CA ASP A 56 4.25 -12.90 -6.80
C ASP A 56 5.33 -11.81 -6.86
N TYR A 57 6.61 -12.19 -6.84
CA TYR A 57 7.72 -11.23 -6.94
C TYR A 57 7.72 -10.49 -8.27
N GLN A 58 7.62 -11.19 -9.40
CA GLN A 58 7.53 -10.54 -10.72
C GLN A 58 6.30 -9.63 -10.79
N ARG A 59 5.16 -10.06 -10.23
CA ARG A 59 3.95 -9.25 -10.19
C ARG A 59 4.13 -7.98 -9.38
N ILE A 60 4.82 -8.04 -8.25
CA ILE A 60 5.17 -6.87 -7.44
C ILE A 60 6.04 -5.90 -8.26
N LEU A 61 7.03 -6.39 -9.00
CA LEU A 61 7.89 -5.54 -9.85
C LEU A 61 7.08 -4.82 -10.94
N GLU A 62 6.13 -5.50 -11.58
CA GLU A 62 5.23 -4.89 -12.57
C GLU A 62 4.34 -3.81 -11.95
N LEU A 63 3.79 -4.07 -10.76
CA LEU A 63 2.96 -3.13 -10.02
C LEU A 63 3.76 -1.90 -9.59
N GLN A 64 4.99 -2.09 -9.10
CA GLN A 64 5.93 -1.02 -8.77
C GLN A 64 6.26 -0.17 -10.00
N LEU A 65 6.50 -0.79 -11.16
CA LEU A 65 6.72 -0.08 -12.42
C LEU A 65 5.48 0.74 -12.84
N LYS A 66 4.28 0.23 -12.59
CA LYS A 66 3.05 0.99 -12.87
C LYS A 66 2.90 2.18 -11.93
N ALA A 67 3.13 1.99 -10.62
CA ALA A 67 3.02 3.05 -9.63
C ALA A 67 3.99 4.19 -9.93
N VAL A 68 5.26 3.88 -10.21
CA VAL A 68 6.26 4.92 -10.50
C VAL A 68 5.89 5.77 -11.72
N CYS A 69 5.29 5.18 -12.76
CA CYS A 69 4.82 5.94 -13.92
C CYS A 69 3.71 6.94 -13.53
N ILE A 70 2.79 6.54 -12.64
CA ILE A 70 1.75 7.45 -12.12
C ILE A 70 2.39 8.57 -11.30
N CYS A 71 3.34 8.23 -10.42
CA CYS A 71 4.05 9.21 -9.58
C CYS A 71 4.85 10.22 -10.42
N ASP A 72 5.52 9.76 -11.48
CA ASP A 72 6.28 10.61 -12.41
C ASP A 72 5.37 11.56 -13.20
N GLU A 73 4.21 11.07 -13.66
CA GLU A 73 3.26 11.86 -14.44
C GLU A 73 2.48 12.86 -13.58
N LYS A 74 2.26 12.53 -12.30
CA LYS A 74 1.37 13.28 -11.39
C LYS A 74 1.99 13.48 -10.00
N PRO A 75 3.14 14.17 -9.90
CA PRO A 75 3.81 14.39 -8.61
C PRO A 75 2.97 15.21 -7.63
N GLU A 76 2.00 16.00 -8.10
CA GLU A 76 1.07 16.76 -7.24
C GLU A 76 0.16 15.87 -6.39
N LEU A 77 0.04 14.58 -6.73
CA LEU A 77 -0.78 13.66 -5.95
C LEU A 77 -0.18 13.39 -4.57
N GLU A 78 1.16 13.44 -4.39
CA GLU A 78 1.82 13.20 -3.10
C GLU A 78 1.32 14.18 -2.01
N GLU A 79 1.33 15.48 -2.32
CA GLU A 79 0.82 16.50 -1.39
C GLU A 79 -0.70 16.35 -1.18
N ARG A 80 -1.42 15.97 -2.22
CA ARG A 80 -2.87 15.79 -2.17
C ARG A 80 -3.27 14.61 -1.27
N THR A 81 -2.63 13.45 -1.41
CA THR A 81 -2.87 12.26 -0.59
C THR A 81 -2.47 12.51 0.86
N ALA A 82 -1.34 13.18 1.10
CA ALA A 82 -0.93 13.60 2.44
C ALA A 82 -1.94 14.56 3.09
N GLY A 83 -2.43 15.56 2.36
CA GLY A 83 -3.44 16.50 2.85
C GLY A 83 -4.79 15.84 3.15
N MET A 84 -5.23 14.91 2.29
CA MET A 84 -6.43 14.11 2.55
C MET A 84 -6.26 13.24 3.80
N PHE A 85 -5.10 12.60 3.97
CA PHE A 85 -4.80 11.71 5.09
C PHE A 85 -4.87 12.43 6.43
N GLN A 86 -4.26 13.61 6.54
CA GLN A 86 -4.28 14.43 7.76
C GLN A 86 -5.70 14.88 8.16
N GLY A 87 -6.63 14.94 7.20
CA GLY A 87 -8.01 15.32 7.42
C GLY A 87 -8.95 14.17 7.81
N VAL A 88 -8.49 12.92 7.82
CA VAL A 88 -9.34 11.76 8.09
C VAL A 88 -9.76 11.73 9.56
N THR A 89 -11.07 11.65 9.79
CA THR A 89 -11.70 11.43 11.10
C THR A 89 -12.80 10.39 10.99
N GLU A 90 -13.24 9.82 12.12
CA GLU A 90 -14.37 8.88 12.15
C GLU A 90 -15.63 9.44 11.47
N GLU A 91 -15.87 10.75 11.58
CA GLU A 91 -17.08 11.42 11.08
C GLU A 91 -17.07 11.62 9.56
N ASN A 92 -15.89 11.85 8.95
CA ASN A 92 -15.79 12.19 7.53
C ASN A 92 -15.21 11.07 6.66
N ALA A 93 -14.73 9.97 7.26
CA ALA A 93 -14.01 8.93 6.54
C ALA A 93 -14.81 8.30 5.38
N ALA A 94 -16.12 8.12 5.55
CA ALA A 94 -16.98 7.60 4.49
C ALA A 94 -16.99 8.53 3.26
N GLU A 95 -17.05 9.85 3.47
CA GLU A 95 -16.98 10.84 2.39
C GLU A 95 -15.60 10.85 1.73
N ILE A 96 -14.54 10.70 2.52
CA ILE A 96 -13.16 10.62 2.01
C ILE A 96 -12.98 9.38 1.12
N ILE A 97 -13.52 8.22 1.51
CA ILE A 97 -13.48 7.01 0.67
C ILE A 97 -14.16 7.28 -0.68
N GLU A 98 -15.33 7.92 -0.69
CA GLU A 98 -16.00 8.27 -1.94
C GLU A 98 -15.20 9.28 -2.77
N GLN A 99 -14.49 10.24 -2.14
CA GLN A 99 -13.58 11.14 -2.83
C GLN A 99 -12.37 10.41 -3.43
N ILE A 100 -11.83 9.39 -2.76
CA ILE A 100 -10.75 8.57 -3.32
C ILE A 100 -11.26 7.78 -4.53
N LYS A 101 -12.46 7.18 -4.44
CA LYS A 101 -13.08 6.46 -5.57
C LYS A 101 -13.28 7.34 -6.81
N GLN A 102 -13.49 8.64 -6.61
CA GLN A 102 -13.63 9.63 -7.70
C GLN A 102 -12.28 10.11 -8.27
N GLN A 103 -11.15 9.67 -7.70
CA GLN A 103 -9.81 10.02 -8.12
C GLN A 103 -9.07 8.75 -8.60
N PRO A 104 -9.17 8.41 -9.90
CA PRO A 104 -8.68 7.15 -10.43
C PRO A 104 -7.20 6.87 -10.13
N ASP A 105 -6.36 7.90 -10.13
CA ASP A 105 -4.92 7.74 -9.90
C ASP A 105 -4.60 7.42 -8.44
N ILE A 106 -5.25 8.11 -7.49
CA ILE A 106 -5.09 7.81 -6.06
C ILE A 106 -5.66 6.42 -5.76
N LEU A 107 -6.82 6.09 -6.32
CA LEU A 107 -7.41 4.77 -6.17
C LEU A 107 -6.51 3.68 -6.74
N GLU A 108 -5.86 3.93 -7.87
CA GLU A 108 -4.94 3.00 -8.50
C GLU A 108 -3.64 2.84 -7.71
N LEU A 109 -3.07 3.91 -7.14
CA LEU A 109 -1.93 3.83 -6.25
C LEU A 109 -2.27 3.02 -4.99
N ALA A 110 -3.41 3.29 -4.36
CA ALA A 110 -3.92 2.53 -3.22
C ALA A 110 -4.11 1.05 -3.58
N ARG A 111 -4.74 0.77 -4.73
CA ARG A 111 -4.93 -0.60 -5.24
C ARG A 111 -3.58 -1.31 -5.39
N ILE A 112 -2.62 -0.68 -6.07
CA ILE A 112 -1.29 -1.25 -6.32
C ILE A 112 -0.62 -1.63 -5.00
N ALA A 113 -0.55 -0.68 -4.05
CA ALA A 113 0.14 -0.88 -2.79
C ALA A 113 -0.54 -1.96 -1.91
N VAL A 114 -1.88 -1.95 -1.81
CA VAL A 114 -2.64 -3.02 -1.13
C VAL A 114 -2.42 -4.37 -1.80
N THR A 115 -2.43 -4.47 -3.13
CA THR A 115 -2.14 -5.73 -3.84
C THR A 115 -0.71 -6.20 -3.53
N ILE A 116 0.28 -5.31 -3.55
CA ILE A 116 1.67 -5.64 -3.20
C ILE A 116 1.77 -6.18 -1.77
N PHE A 117 1.06 -5.56 -0.81
CA PHE A 117 1.01 -6.06 0.56
C PHE A 117 0.48 -7.50 0.63
N ILE A 118 -0.60 -7.80 -0.08
CA ILE A 118 -1.20 -9.15 -0.10
C ILE A 118 -0.30 -10.17 -0.80
N LEU A 119 0.38 -9.80 -1.88
CA LEU A 119 1.35 -10.68 -2.56
C LEU A 119 2.56 -10.96 -1.67
N ARG A 120 3.05 -9.95 -0.93
CA ARG A 120 4.14 -10.13 0.02
C ARG A 120 3.74 -11.02 1.20
N PHE A 121 2.49 -10.89 1.64
CA PHE A 121 1.92 -11.59 2.78
C PHE A 121 0.62 -12.31 2.38
N PRO A 122 0.70 -13.47 1.71
CA PRO A 122 -0.48 -14.17 1.19
C PRO A 122 -1.42 -14.70 2.29
N SER A 123 -0.95 -14.78 3.53
CA SER A 123 -1.75 -15.19 4.68
C SER A 123 -1.36 -14.43 5.95
N VAL A 124 -2.27 -14.42 6.92
CA VAL A 124 -1.98 -13.91 8.27
C VAL A 124 -0.76 -14.60 8.89
N GLN A 125 -0.55 -15.89 8.61
CA GLN A 125 0.61 -16.63 9.11
C GLN A 125 1.89 -16.14 8.45
N SER A 126 1.86 -15.87 7.13
CA SER A 126 2.97 -15.27 6.39
C SER A 126 3.35 -13.91 6.98
N PHE A 127 2.35 -13.05 7.21
CA PHE A 127 2.52 -11.74 7.83
C PHE A 127 3.17 -11.83 9.22
N VAL A 128 2.68 -12.74 10.06
CA VAL A 128 3.24 -12.96 11.41
C VAL A 128 4.65 -13.54 11.36
N ASN A 129 4.93 -14.45 10.42
CA ASN A 129 6.23 -15.13 10.30
C ASN A 129 7.34 -14.22 9.78
N LYS A 130 7.05 -13.45 8.72
CA LYS A 130 8.01 -12.52 8.10
C LYS A 130 8.28 -11.29 9.01
N GLY A 131 7.42 -11.07 10.00
CA GLY A 131 7.49 -9.91 10.89
C GLY A 131 7.23 -8.62 10.13
N HIS A 132 7.45 -7.48 10.78
CA HIS A 132 7.13 -6.15 10.25
C HIS A 132 8.34 -5.38 9.65
N PRO A 133 9.21 -5.92 8.77
CA PRO A 133 10.42 -5.18 8.37
C PRO A 133 10.20 -4.04 7.36
N LEU A 134 8.97 -3.66 6.98
CA LEU A 134 8.71 -2.49 6.10
C LEU A 134 8.11 -1.25 6.76
N VAL A 135 7.90 -1.21 8.08
CA VAL A 135 7.59 0.10 8.72
C VAL A 135 8.90 0.84 8.92
N LEU A 136 9.29 1.61 7.90
CA LEU A 136 10.05 2.82 8.13
C LEU A 136 9.22 3.65 9.11
N ALA A 137 9.71 3.68 10.35
CA ALA A 137 9.06 4.25 11.52
C ALA A 137 8.69 5.74 11.33
N THR A 138 7.54 5.98 10.71
CA THR A 138 6.94 7.32 10.60
C THR A 138 5.46 7.38 10.93
N ASP A 139 4.76 6.24 11.05
CA ASP A 139 3.34 6.22 11.43
C ASP A 139 3.10 5.45 12.75
N GLU A 140 2.53 6.13 13.73
CA GLU A 140 2.16 5.58 15.05
C GLU A 140 1.01 4.57 14.92
N TYR A 141 0.17 4.69 13.88
CA TYR A 141 -1.02 3.85 13.73
C TYR A 141 -0.69 2.37 13.44
N MET A 142 0.28 2.10 12.58
CA MET A 142 0.73 0.73 12.26
C MET A 142 1.50 0.07 13.40
N LEU A 143 2.11 0.87 14.29
CA LEU A 143 2.82 0.40 15.48
C LEU A 143 1.85 0.05 16.63
N GLU A 144 0.72 0.76 16.74
CA GLU A 144 -0.26 0.53 17.82
C GLU A 144 -1.11 -0.73 17.63
N ASN A 145 -1.32 -1.19 16.39
CA ASN A 145 -2.12 -2.38 16.04
C ASN A 145 -1.28 -3.59 15.61
N SER A 146 -0.18 -3.85 16.32
CA SER A 146 0.79 -4.92 16.06
C SER A 146 0.25 -6.35 16.34
N ASN A 147 -0.87 -6.73 15.74
CA ASN A 147 -1.40 -8.09 15.72
C ASN A 147 -2.03 -8.34 14.35
N ALA A 148 -2.23 -9.60 13.99
CA ALA A 148 -2.89 -10.10 12.77
C ALA A 148 -4.02 -9.25 12.13
N GLN A 149 -4.65 -8.35 12.90
CA GLN A 149 -5.66 -7.40 12.44
C GLN A 149 -5.20 -6.54 11.25
N ASN A 150 -3.95 -6.04 11.21
CA ASN A 150 -3.48 -5.27 10.04
C ASN A 150 -3.60 -6.09 8.75
N TRP A 151 -3.17 -7.35 8.76
CA TRP A 151 -3.35 -8.23 7.61
C TRP A 151 -4.82 -8.41 7.25
N HIS A 152 -5.69 -8.54 8.25
CA HIS A 152 -7.13 -8.66 8.03
C HIS A 152 -7.74 -7.39 7.42
N ASP A 153 -7.27 -6.21 7.80
CA ASP A 153 -7.75 -4.93 7.26
C ASP A 153 -7.39 -4.80 5.79
N TYR A 154 -6.14 -5.11 5.41
CA TYR A 154 -5.72 -5.11 4.00
C TYR A 154 -6.46 -6.16 3.18
N SER A 155 -6.63 -7.35 3.73
CA SER A 155 -7.36 -8.44 3.08
C SER A 155 -8.84 -8.07 2.88
N PHE A 156 -9.45 -7.39 3.86
CA PHE A 156 -10.81 -6.86 3.78
C PHE A 156 -10.93 -5.79 2.69
N ILE A 157 -10.02 -4.82 2.65
CA ILE A 157 -10.01 -3.77 1.62
C ILE A 157 -9.85 -4.40 0.22
N ALA A 158 -8.92 -5.33 0.06
CA ALA A 158 -8.72 -6.02 -1.22
C ALA A 158 -9.98 -6.79 -1.66
N ASP A 159 -10.71 -7.43 -0.74
CA ASP A 159 -11.97 -8.10 -1.04
C ASP A 159 -13.11 -7.11 -1.39
N GLU A 160 -13.31 -6.10 -0.56
CA GLU A 160 -14.39 -5.11 -0.69
C GLU A 160 -14.32 -4.36 -2.03
N PHE A 161 -13.10 -4.08 -2.51
CA PHE A 161 -12.89 -3.35 -3.75
C PHE A 161 -12.58 -4.26 -4.96
N GLY A 162 -12.54 -5.58 -4.78
CA GLY A 162 -12.28 -6.55 -5.85
C GLY A 162 -10.88 -6.48 -6.45
N TRP A 163 -9.87 -6.33 -5.59
CA TRP A 163 -8.45 -6.16 -5.95
C TRP A 163 -7.58 -7.42 -5.80
N LYS A 164 -8.18 -8.53 -5.33
CA LYS A 164 -7.53 -9.85 -5.30
C LYS A 164 -7.56 -10.52 -6.67
#